data_AF-A0A956GME1-F1
#
_entry.id   AF-A0A956GME1-F1
#
_cell.length_a   1.000
_cell.length_b   1.000
_cell.length_c   1.000
_cell.angle_alpha   90.00
_cell.angle_beta   90.00
_cell.angle_gamma   90.00
#
_symmetry.space_group_name_H-M   'P 1'
#
loop_
_entity.id
_entity.type
_entity.pdbx_description
1 polymer ?
#
loop_
_entity_poly.entity_id
_entity_poly.type
_entity_poly.pdbx_seq_one_letter_code
_entity_poly.pdbx_strand_id
1 'polypeptide(L)'
;MMAISIKQPFVEQILQGVKRREYRSTRTHVRGRVYLYASLKGRPEMREWRKVGRAPGSLRTGVIVGTVEIVGCKELPSGEFAYLLENPKRLLRPRKVKNQPQPVFWHPVF
;
A
#
# COMPACT_ATOMS: atom_id res chain seq x y z
N MET A 1 -10.28 5.80 -10.17
CA MET A 1 -8.99 5.88 -9.44
C MET A 1 -8.44 4.48 -9.26
N MET A 2 -7.16 4.26 -9.59
CA MET A 2 -6.50 2.96 -9.40
C MET A 2 -6.25 2.64 -7.92
N ALA A 3 -6.07 1.36 -7.61
CA ALA A 3 -5.61 0.86 -6.33
C ALA A 3 -4.24 0.19 -6.49
N ILE A 4 -3.42 0.22 -5.43
CA ILE A 4 -2.21 -0.60 -5.28
C ILE A 4 -2.38 -1.58 -4.13
N SER A 5 -2.01 -2.85 -4.36
CA SER A 5 -2.14 -3.95 -3.39
C SER A 5 -0.86 -4.06 -2.59
N ILE A 6 -0.92 -3.79 -1.29
CA ILE A 6 0.24 -3.81 -0.40
C ILE A 6 -0.10 -4.63 0.85
N LYS A 7 0.82 -5.49 1.28
CA LYS A 7 0.64 -6.32 2.47
C LYS A 7 0.66 -5.47 3.73
N GLN A 8 -0.14 -5.85 4.73
CA GLN A 8 0.06 -5.35 6.10
C GLN A 8 1.39 -5.86 6.65
N PRO A 9 2.11 -5.08 7.48
CA PRO A 9 1.71 -3.79 8.06
C PRO A 9 2.15 -2.58 7.23
N PHE A 10 2.67 -2.75 6.01
CA PHE A 10 3.21 -1.62 5.26
C PHE A 10 2.16 -0.60 4.85
N VAL A 11 0.92 -1.03 4.60
CA VAL A 11 -0.17 -0.09 4.36
C VAL A 11 -0.35 0.83 5.57
N GLU A 12 -0.30 0.27 6.77
CA GLU A 12 -0.36 1.06 8.00
C GLU A 12 0.88 1.96 8.17
N GLN A 13 2.08 1.47 7.84
CA GLN A 13 3.29 2.31 7.86
C GLN A 13 3.19 3.48 6.88
N ILE A 14 2.57 3.29 5.71
CA ILE A 14 2.33 4.37 4.74
C ILE A 14 1.31 5.37 5.31
N LEU A 15 0.22 4.87 5.88
CA LEU A 15 -0.84 5.73 6.45
C LEU A 15 -0.37 6.51 7.68
N GLN A 16 0.58 6.00 8.45
CA GLN A 16 1.23 6.70 9.56
C GLN A 16 2.40 7.59 9.13
N GLY A 17 2.77 7.60 7.83
CA GLY A 17 3.90 8.38 7.32
C GLY A 17 5.29 7.79 7.61
N VAL A 18 5.35 6.64 8.30
CA VAL A 18 6.60 5.92 8.61
C VAL A 18 7.28 5.40 7.34
N LYS A 19 6.49 4.87 6.38
CA LYS A 19 6.99 4.35 5.10
C LYS A 19 6.59 5.29 3.97
N ARG A 20 7.57 6.01 3.41
CA ARG A 20 7.40 6.98 2.31
C ARG A 20 7.76 6.43 0.92
N ARG A 21 8.13 5.16 0.84
CA ARG A 21 8.51 4.49 -0.42
C ARG A 21 7.91 3.10 -0.47
N GLU A 22 7.29 2.74 -1.59
CA GLU A 22 6.92 1.37 -1.91
C GLU A 22 7.94 0.77 -2.87
N TYR A 23 8.38 -0.46 -2.63
CA TYR A 23 9.44 -1.10 -3.43
C TYR A 23 8.84 -2.22 -4.28
N ARG A 24 9.20 -2.24 -5.57
CA ARG A 24 8.74 -3.24 -6.54
C ARG A 24 9.86 -3.58 -7.53
N SER A 25 9.80 -4.77 -8.12
CA SER A 25 10.71 -5.19 -9.19
C SER A 25 10.43 -4.53 -10.54
N THR A 26 9.30 -3.82 -10.68
CA THR A 26 8.88 -3.19 -11.93
C THR A 26 8.75 -1.68 -11.78
N ARG A 27 9.10 -0.95 -12.86
CA ARG A 27 8.90 0.50 -12.95
C ARG A 27 7.41 0.84 -13.01
N THR A 28 7.02 2.00 -12.47
CA THR A 28 5.67 2.55 -12.66
C THR A 28 5.68 3.95 -13.26
N HIS A 29 4.78 4.17 -14.21
CA HIS A 29 4.45 5.49 -14.77
C HIS A 29 3.22 6.12 -14.09
N VAL A 30 2.57 5.42 -13.15
CA VAL A 30 1.43 5.95 -12.41
C VAL A 30 1.85 7.17 -11.60
N ARG A 31 1.09 8.26 -11.72
CA ARG A 31 1.24 9.48 -10.92
C ARG A 31 -0.11 9.93 -10.37
N GLY A 32 -0.08 10.61 -9.24
CA GLY A 32 -1.27 11.12 -8.56
C GLY A 32 -1.84 10.14 -7.52
N ARG A 33 -3.07 10.40 -7.10
CA ARG A 33 -3.72 9.71 -5.98
C ARG A 33 -4.19 8.31 -6.38
N VAL A 34 -3.88 7.33 -5.54
CA VAL A 34 -4.31 5.93 -5.67
C VAL A 34 -4.89 5.43 -4.35
N TYR A 35 -5.74 4.40 -4.43
CA TYR A 35 -6.20 3.66 -3.25
C TYR A 35 -5.09 2.76 -2.70
N LEU A 36 -5.03 2.67 -1.38
CA LEU A 36 -4.25 1.67 -0.65
C LEU A 36 -5.15 0.49 -0.31
N TYR A 37 -4.93 -0.63 -0.98
CA TYR A 37 -5.58 -1.89 -0.67
C TYR A 37 -4.68 -2.72 0.24
N ALA A 38 -5.20 -3.09 1.41
CA ALA A 38 -4.56 -4.03 2.30
C ALA A 38 -4.74 -5.45 1.74
N SER A 39 -3.67 -6.05 1.22
CA SER A 39 -3.69 -7.40 0.65
C SER A 39 -4.29 -8.41 1.63
N LEU A 40 -4.91 -9.47 1.12
CA LEU A 40 -5.54 -10.52 1.92
C LEU A 40 -4.59 -11.15 2.95
N LYS A 41 -3.33 -11.38 2.53
CA LYS A 41 -2.27 -11.92 3.39
C LYS A 41 -1.39 -10.79 3.92
N GLY A 42 -1.20 -10.75 5.23
CA GLY A 42 -0.20 -9.91 5.89
C GLY A 42 1.20 -10.53 5.88
N ARG A 43 2.18 -9.74 6.31
CA ARG A 43 3.55 -10.14 6.65
C ARG A 43 3.57 -10.82 8.03
N PRO A 44 4.25 -11.95 8.23
CA PRO A 44 4.46 -12.53 9.56
C PRO A 44 5.52 -11.79 10.41
N GLU A 45 6.41 -11.01 9.78
CA GLU A 45 7.63 -10.50 10.41
C GLU A 45 7.34 -9.40 11.44
N MET A 46 7.45 -9.73 12.74
CA MET A 46 7.13 -8.84 13.86
C MET A 46 7.88 -7.50 13.84
N ARG A 47 9.09 -7.46 13.27
CA ARG A 47 9.89 -6.23 13.13
C ARG A 47 9.12 -5.11 12.44
N GLU A 48 8.36 -5.42 11.39
CA GLU A 48 7.60 -4.42 10.63
C GLU A 48 6.32 -3.98 11.35
N TRP A 49 5.75 -4.86 12.17
CA TRP A 49 4.55 -4.57 12.97
C TRP A 49 4.85 -3.67 14.17
N ARG A 50 6.03 -3.84 14.78
CA ARG A 50 6.50 -2.96 15.87
C ARG A 50 6.60 -1.49 15.44
N LYS A 51 6.97 -1.21 14.18
CA LYS A 51 7.06 0.15 13.63
C LYS A 51 5.74 0.92 13.64
N VAL A 52 4.61 0.21 13.76
CA VAL A 52 3.26 0.80 13.79
C VAL A 52 2.52 0.53 15.10
N GLY A 53 3.20 -0.05 16.10
CA GLY A 53 2.60 -0.38 17.39
C GLY A 53 1.46 -1.39 17.31
N ARG A 54 1.51 -2.34 16.37
CA ARG A 54 0.47 -3.35 16.14
C ARG A 54 1.04 -4.76 16.23
N ALA A 55 0.16 -5.75 16.40
CA ALA A 55 0.51 -7.17 16.33
C ALA A 55 0.07 -7.76 14.96
N PRO A 56 0.77 -8.78 14.44
CA PRO A 56 0.32 -9.52 13.26
C PRO A 56 -1.15 -9.94 13.37
N GLY A 57 -1.91 -9.72 12.29
CA GLY A 57 -3.35 -10.04 12.24
C GLY A 57 -4.29 -8.99 12.87
N SER A 58 -3.78 -8.00 13.60
CA SER A 58 -4.63 -6.98 14.25
C SER A 58 -5.20 -5.91 13.30
N LEU A 59 -4.69 -5.84 12.06
CA LEU A 59 -5.11 -4.86 11.05
C LEU A 59 -5.99 -5.51 9.98
N ARG A 60 -6.98 -4.76 9.50
CA ARG A 60 -7.86 -5.22 8.41
C ARG A 60 -7.05 -5.54 7.14
N THR A 61 -7.40 -6.64 6.51
CA THR A 61 -6.92 -7.13 5.22
C THR A 61 -8.11 -7.30 4.28
N GLY A 62 -7.87 -7.43 2.98
CA GLY A 62 -8.93 -7.67 2.00
C GLY A 62 -9.77 -6.44 1.64
N VAL A 63 -9.33 -5.23 2.00
CA VAL A 63 -10.12 -4.00 1.87
C VAL A 63 -9.24 -2.80 1.53
N ILE A 64 -9.84 -1.79 0.90
CA ILE A 64 -9.25 -0.46 0.76
C ILE A 64 -9.38 0.28 2.07
N VAL A 65 -8.27 0.79 2.60
CA VAL A 65 -8.22 1.45 3.92
C VAL A 65 -7.82 2.91 3.85
N GLY A 66 -7.40 3.38 2.68
CA GLY A 66 -6.85 4.73 2.52
C GLY A 66 -6.49 5.06 1.09
N THR A 67 -5.84 6.20 0.93
CA THR A 67 -5.25 6.65 -0.33
C THR A 67 -3.86 7.23 -0.07
N VAL A 68 -3.05 7.30 -1.11
CA VAL A 68 -1.74 7.96 -1.11
C VAL A 68 -1.46 8.54 -2.49
N GLU A 69 -0.60 9.54 -2.59
CA GLU A 69 -0.15 10.08 -3.87
C GLU A 69 1.18 9.45 -4.27
N ILE A 70 1.27 8.99 -5.52
CA ILE A 70 2.53 8.58 -6.13
C ILE A 70 3.08 9.79 -6.87
N VAL A 71 4.15 10.36 -6.34
CA VAL A 71 4.77 11.59 -6.89
C VAL A 71 5.97 11.29 -7.79
N GLY A 72 6.50 10.07 -7.74
CA GLY A 72 7.65 9.68 -8.54
C GLY A 72 8.00 8.20 -8.43
N CYS A 73 9.00 7.79 -9.20
CA CYS A 73 9.55 6.44 -9.21
C CYS A 73 11.06 6.55 -9.44
N LYS A 74 11.89 5.98 -8.56
CA LYS A 74 13.34 5.95 -8.67
C LYS A 74 13.83 4.52 -8.81
N GLU A 75 14.70 4.26 -9.77
CA GLU A 75 15.45 3.01 -9.85
C GLU A 75 16.55 3.00 -8.78
N LEU A 76 16.79 1.85 -8.18
CA LEU A 76 17.82 1.64 -7.17
C LEU A 76 18.99 0.85 -7.77
N PRO A 77 20.20 0.96 -7.17
CA PRO A 77 21.34 0.14 -7.59
C PRO A 77 21.08 -1.38 -7.56
N SER A 78 20.11 -1.84 -6.77
CA SER A 78 19.68 -3.24 -6.73
C SER A 78 18.85 -3.69 -7.95
N GLY A 79 18.49 -2.77 -8.86
CA GLY A 79 17.55 -3.02 -9.96
C GLY A 79 16.07 -2.95 -9.57
N GLU A 80 15.76 -2.73 -8.28
CA GLU A 80 14.39 -2.48 -7.81
C GLU A 80 13.98 -1.02 -8.02
N PHE A 81 12.67 -0.77 -7.98
CA PHE A 81 12.08 0.55 -8.12
C PHE A 81 11.40 1.00 -6.83
N ALA A 82 11.75 2.19 -6.37
CA ALA A 82 11.12 2.88 -5.25
C ALA A 82 10.06 3.87 -5.75
N TYR A 83 8.79 3.55 -5.51
CA TYR A 83 7.66 4.44 -5.77
C TYR A 83 7.58 5.44 -4.62
N LEU A 84 7.67 6.73 -4.92
CA LEU A 84 7.68 7.81 -3.93
C LEU A 84 6.26 8.15 -3.51
N LEU A 85 5.99 8.09 -2.21
CA LEU A 85 4.65 8.20 -1.65
C LEU A 85 4.50 9.44 -0.77
N GLU A 86 3.45 10.22 -1.02
CA GLU A 86 3.13 11.44 -0.27
C GLU A 86 1.63 11.56 0.03
N ASN A 87 1.29 12.49 0.93
CA ASN A 87 -0.09 12.86 1.28
C ASN A 87 -1.02 11.66 1.56
N PRO A 88 -0.62 10.72 2.44
CA PRO A 88 -1.46 9.59 2.81
C PRO A 88 -2.74 10.09 3.50
N LYS A 89 -3.89 9.51 3.14
CA LYS A 89 -5.18 9.82 3.76
C LYS A 89 -5.89 8.52 4.12
N ARG A 90 -6.15 8.31 5.40
CA ARG A 90 -6.93 7.17 5.90
C ARG A 90 -8.42 7.39 5.57
N LEU A 91 -9.11 6.34 5.15
CA LEU A 91 -10.57 6.39 5.02
C LEU A 91 -11.21 6.22 6.40
N LEU A 92 -12.26 6.99 6.66
CA LEU A 92 -13.09 6.82 7.87
C LEU A 92 -13.68 5.40 7.96
N ARG A 93 -14.10 4.87 6.81
CA ARG A 93 -14.64 3.50 6.68
C ARG A 93 -13.90 2.76 5.56
N PRO A 94 -13.26 1.62 5.84
CA PRO A 94 -12.69 0.77 4.81
C PRO A 94 -13.72 0.31 3.79
N ARG A 95 -13.31 0.18 2.53
CA ARG A 95 -14.18 -0.22 1.42
C ARG A 95 -13.82 -1.62 0.93
N LYS A 96 -14.82 -2.49 0.85
CA LYS A 96 -14.69 -3.82 0.21
C LYS A 96 -14.80 -3.66 -1.30
N VAL A 97 -14.00 -4.40 -2.04
CA VAL A 97 -14.05 -4.45 -3.51
C VAL A 97 -14.80 -5.71 -3.96
N LYS A 98 -15.53 -5.62 -5.08
CA LYS A 98 -16.26 -6.73 -5.70
C LYS A 98 -15.38 -7.57 -6.63
N ASN A 99 -14.45 -6.93 -7.34
CA ASN A 99 -13.57 -7.59 -8.28
C ASN A 99 -12.28 -8.10 -7.62
N GLN A 100 -11.64 -9.09 -8.25
CA GLN A 100 -10.40 -9.67 -7.76
C GLN A 100 -9.25 -8.64 -7.82
N PRO A 101 -8.59 -8.35 -6.68
CA PRO A 101 -7.42 -7.48 -6.63
C PRO A 101 -6.24 -8.06 -7.42
N GLN A 102 -5.53 -7.20 -8.15
CA GLN A 102 -4.30 -7.58 -8.84
C GLN A 102 -3.06 -7.23 -8.00
N PRO A 103 -1.92 -7.93 -8.16
CA PRO A 103 -0.73 -7.71 -7.34
C PRO A 103 -0.11 -6.31 -7.46
N VAL A 104 -0.38 -5.59 -8.54
CA VAL A 104 0.20 -4.27 -8.84
C VAL A 104 -0.89 -3.20 -8.77
N PHE A 105 -1.22 -2.56 -9.88
CA PHE A 105 -2.30 -1.60 -10.01
C PHE A 105 -3.51 -2.25 -10.68
N TRP A 106 -4.71 -1.90 -10.23
CA TRP A 106 -5.96 -2.23 -10.91
C TRP A 106 -7.02 -1.18 -10.63
N HIS A 107 -8.12 -1.28 -11.37
CA HIS A 107 -9.31 -0.46 -11.15
C HIS A 107 -10.29 -1.23 -10.24
N PRO A 108 -10.46 -0.82 -8.97
CA PRO A 108 -11.40 -1.48 -8.07
C PRO A 108 -12.85 -1.19 -8.48
N VAL A 109 -13.71 -2.20 -8.35
CA VAL A 109 -15.16 -2.12 -8.50
C VAL A 109 -15.79 -2.29 -7.11
N PHE A 110 -16.80 -1.48 -6.78
CA PHE A 110 -17.43 -1.44 -5.45
C PHE A 110 -18.88 -1.88 -5.50
#